data_AF-A0A1G1DJI6-F1
#
_entry.id   AF-A0A1G1DJI6-F1
#
_cell.length_a   1.000
_cell.length_b   1.000
_cell.length_c   1.000
_cell.angle_alpha   90.00
_cell.angle_beta   90.00
_cell.angle_gamma   90.00
#
_symmetry.space_group_name_H-M   'P 1'
#
loop_
_entity.id
_entity.type
_entity.pdbx_description
1 polymer ?
#
loop_
_entity_poly.entity_id
_entity_poly.type
_entity_poly.pdbx_seq_one_letter_code
_entity_poly.pdbx_strand_id
1 'polypeptide(L)'
;MNIPIGSYSFDGPSSSASSLEDRSGVYTILCKKDNGDYILIDVGESATVKTRVETHDRKTCWSRNCKSSLTVAVLYTPRLQQSGRVEIEQRIRAKYNPLCGDR
;
A
#
# COMPACT_ATOMS: atom_id res chain seq x y z
N MET A 1 -13.79 -2.39 4.81
CA MET A 1 -13.35 -2.03 6.18
C MET A 1 -12.25 -1.00 6.01
N ASN A 2 -12.10 -0.07 6.94
CA ASN A 2 -11.12 1.00 6.77
C ASN A 2 -10.03 0.88 7.82
N ILE A 3 -8.78 1.11 7.41
CA ILE A 3 -7.61 1.11 8.27
C ILE A 3 -6.95 2.51 8.23
N PRO A 4 -6.68 3.13 9.39
CA PRO A 4 -5.94 4.38 9.43
C PRO A 4 -4.45 4.15 9.16
N ILE A 5 -3.89 4.88 8.21
CA ILE A 5 -2.46 4.93 7.93
C ILE A 5 -2.04 6.39 7.85
N GLY A 6 -1.24 6.85 8.82
CA GLY A 6 -0.94 8.26 8.97
C GLY A 6 -2.19 9.06 9.33
N SER A 7 -2.49 10.07 8.51
CA SER A 7 -3.70 10.90 8.61
C SER A 7 -4.79 10.50 7.60
N TYR A 8 -4.64 9.34 6.95
CA TYR A 8 -5.49 8.90 5.85
C TYR A 8 -6.22 7.61 6.22
N SER A 9 -7.45 7.47 5.75
CA SER A 9 -8.27 6.26 5.89
C SER A 9 -8.18 5.43 4.61
N PHE A 10 -7.47 4.31 4.65
CA PHE A 10 -7.36 3.39 3.52
C PHE A 10 -8.48 2.34 3.57
N ASP A 11 -8.96 1.91 2.41
CA ASP A 11 -9.85 0.76 2.28
C ASP A 11 -9.04 -0.55 2.36
N GLY A 12 -9.57 -1.52 3.09
CA GLY A 12 -8.92 -2.78 3.44
C GLY A 12 -8.61 -2.93 4.93
N PRO A 13 -7.60 -3.74 5.30
CA PRO A 13 -6.66 -4.43 4.44
C PRO A 13 -7.26 -5.69 3.78
N SER A 14 -6.98 -5.89 2.50
CA SER A 14 -7.37 -7.09 1.74
C SER A 14 -6.20 -8.06 1.62
N SER A 15 -6.48 -9.36 1.76
CA SER A 15 -5.50 -10.44 1.57
C SER A 15 -5.25 -10.77 0.09
N SER A 16 -6.02 -10.21 -0.84
CA SER A 16 -5.89 -10.49 -2.26
C SER A 16 -6.03 -9.23 -3.12
N ALA A 17 -5.13 -9.09 -4.09
CA ALA A 17 -5.19 -8.03 -5.08
C ALA A 17 -6.45 -8.12 -5.97
N SER A 18 -7.09 -9.31 -6.07
CA SER A 18 -8.31 -9.48 -6.86
C SER A 18 -9.49 -8.64 -6.39
N SER A 19 -9.49 -8.23 -5.11
CA SER A 19 -10.49 -7.34 -4.51
C SER A 19 -10.26 -5.85 -4.80
N LEU A 20 -9.13 -5.50 -5.43
CA LEU A 20 -8.79 -4.14 -5.79
C LEU A 20 -9.40 -3.78 -7.15
N GLU A 21 -9.54 -2.49 -7.40
CA GLU A 21 -10.00 -1.92 -8.65
C GLU A 21 -8.82 -1.23 -9.37
N ASP A 22 -8.81 -1.27 -10.70
CA ASP A 22 -7.89 -0.47 -11.51
C ASP A 22 -8.34 0.98 -11.56
N ARG A 23 -8.10 1.67 -10.44
CA ARG A 23 -8.37 3.09 -10.25
C ARG A 23 -7.15 3.79 -9.70
N SER A 24 -7.12 5.10 -9.86
CA SER A 24 -6.05 5.93 -9.35
C SER A 24 -6.08 6.00 -7.84
N GLY A 25 -4.92 5.88 -7.21
CA GLY A 25 -4.83 5.83 -5.75
C GLY A 25 -3.42 5.60 -5.23
N VAL A 26 -3.33 5.58 -3.90
CA VAL A 26 -2.13 5.19 -3.15
C VAL A 26 -2.40 3.84 -2.53
N TYR A 27 -1.50 2.89 -2.70
CA TYR A 27 -1.57 1.56 -2.08
C TYR A 27 -0.48 1.43 -1.02
N THR A 28 -0.79 0.65 0.01
CA THR A 28 0.17 0.23 1.04
C THR A 28 0.20 -1.28 1.12
N ILE A 29 1.41 -1.82 1.18
CA ILE A 29 1.65 -3.23 1.43
C ILE A 29 1.91 -3.41 2.92
N LEU A 30 1.10 -4.24 3.57
CA LEU A 30 1.13 -4.47 5.00
C LEU A 30 1.43 -5.94 5.28
N CYS A 31 2.27 -6.19 6.28
CA CYS A 31 2.47 -7.53 6.82
C CYS A 31 1.70 -7.67 8.13
N LYS A 32 0.73 -8.59 8.18
CA LYS A 32 -0.03 -8.88 9.39
C LYS A 32 0.74 -9.86 10.28
N LYS A 33 1.20 -9.41 11.45
CA LYS A 33 1.86 -10.26 12.45
C LYS A 33 0.86 -11.18 13.17
N ASP A 34 1.39 -12.21 13.82
CA ASP A 34 0.58 -13.19 14.57
C ASP A 34 -0.19 -12.57 15.75
N ASN A 35 0.32 -11.48 16.33
CA ASN A 35 -0.35 -10.72 17.38
C ASN A 35 -1.46 -9.80 16.87
N GLY A 36 -1.71 -9.76 15.55
CA GLY A 36 -2.72 -8.91 14.92
C GLY A 36 -2.23 -7.54 14.47
N ASP A 37 -0.99 -7.15 14.81
CA ASP A 37 -0.41 -5.88 14.39
C ASP A 37 -0.04 -5.89 12.90
N TYR A 38 0.02 -4.71 12.29
CA TYR A 38 0.46 -4.53 10.91
C TYR A 38 1.79 -3.78 10.85
N ILE A 39 2.71 -4.26 10.00
CA ILE A 39 3.92 -3.52 9.61
C ILE A 39 3.72 -2.97 8.20
N LEU A 40 4.05 -1.69 7.99
CA LEU A 40 4.13 -1.11 6.67
C LEU A 40 5.40 -1.60 5.94
N ILE A 41 5.21 -2.37 4.88
CA ILE A 41 6.29 -2.94 4.08
C ILE A 41 6.65 -2.02 2.91
N ASP A 42 5.64 -1.46 2.24
CA ASP A 42 5.83 -0.56 1.10
C ASP A 42 4.61 0.35 0.95
N VAL A 43 4.80 1.45 0.24
CA VAL A 43 3.74 2.37 -0.17
C VAL A 43 4.03 2.84 -1.59
N GLY A 44 3.01 3.04 -2.41
CA GLY A 44 3.22 3.59 -3.75
C GLY A 44 1.96 4.20 -4.30
N GLU A 45 2.10 5.04 -5.30
CA GLU A 45 0.97 5.53 -6.08
C GLU A 45 0.85 4.83 -7.44
N SER A 46 -0.37 4.77 -7.96
CA SER A 46 -0.63 4.31 -9.33
C SER A 46 -1.91 4.94 -9.88
N ALA A 47 -1.98 5.04 -11.20
CA ALA A 47 -3.25 5.30 -11.90
C ALA A 47 -4.13 4.04 -11.99
N THR A 48 -3.53 2.85 -11.88
CA THR A 48 -4.17 1.52 -11.96
C THR A 48 -3.66 0.67 -10.80
N VAL A 49 -4.27 0.84 -9.62
CA VAL A 49 -3.76 0.25 -8.38
C VAL A 49 -3.74 -1.29 -8.43
N LYS A 50 -4.83 -1.93 -8.86
CA LYS A 50 -4.89 -3.40 -8.95
C LYS A 50 -3.75 -3.97 -9.79
N THR A 51 -3.63 -3.53 -11.04
CA THR A 51 -2.59 -3.98 -11.97
C THR A 51 -1.20 -3.72 -11.38
N ARG A 52 -0.98 -2.54 -10.78
CA ARG A 52 0.32 -2.21 -10.18
C ARG A 52 0.68 -3.16 -9.04
N VAL A 53 -0.26 -3.48 -8.15
CA VAL A 53 -0.05 -4.41 -7.04
C VAL A 53 0.17 -5.84 -7.56
N GLU A 54 -0.55 -6.26 -8.60
CA GLU A 54 -0.45 -7.60 -9.20
C GLU A 54 0.83 -7.82 -10.00
N THR A 55 1.43 -6.78 -10.56
CA THR A 55 2.59 -6.90 -11.47
C THR A 55 3.86 -6.28 -10.90
N HIS A 56 3.83 -5.84 -9.63
CA HIS A 56 4.92 -5.06 -9.08
C HIS A 56 6.25 -5.81 -9.04
N ASP A 57 7.29 -5.16 -9.55
CA ASP A 57 8.70 -5.58 -9.48
C ASP A 57 9.22 -5.79 -8.05
N ARG A 58 8.65 -5.08 -7.05
CA ARG A 58 9.04 -5.15 -5.64
C ARG A 58 8.36 -6.28 -4.87
N LYS A 59 7.52 -7.10 -5.50
CA LYS A 59 6.85 -8.26 -4.86
C LYS A 59 7.82 -9.16 -4.11
N THR A 60 8.98 -9.42 -4.69
CA THR A 60 10.02 -10.22 -4.04
C THR A 60 10.54 -9.57 -2.75
N CYS A 61 10.68 -8.24 -2.72
CA CYS A 61 11.04 -7.51 -1.49
C CYS A 61 9.93 -7.65 -0.43
N TRP A 62 8.67 -7.53 -0.85
CA TRP A 62 7.54 -7.65 0.07
C TRP A 62 7.47 -9.02 0.73
N SER A 63 7.60 -10.09 -0.06
CA SER A 63 7.59 -11.47 0.45
C SER A 63 8.80 -11.79 1.33
N ARG A 64 9.97 -11.20 1.05
CA ARG A 64 11.16 -11.38 1.91
C ARG A 64 11.00 -10.72 3.27
N ASN A 65 10.34 -9.56 3.33
CA ASN A 65 10.16 -8.78 4.55
C ASN A 65 8.88 -9.12 5.32
N CYS A 66 8.01 -9.99 4.79
CA CYS A 66 6.82 -10.46 5.47
C CYS A 66 6.82 -11.99 5.59
N LYS A 67 6.93 -12.49 6.83
CA LYS A 67 6.97 -13.93 7.11
C LYS A 67 5.59 -14.59 7.22
N SER A 68 4.53 -13.77 7.33
CA SER A 68 3.16 -14.20 7.60
C SER A 68 2.25 -13.81 6.43
N SER A 69 1.17 -13.08 6.68
CA SER A 69 0.20 -12.70 5.64
C SER A 69 0.46 -11.28 5.13
N LEU A 70 0.83 -11.19 3.85
CA LEU A 70 0.78 -9.92 3.12
C LEU A 70 -0.67 -9.53 2.85
N THR A 71 -0.95 -8.26 3.09
CA THR A 71 -2.25 -7.64 2.83
C THR A 71 -2.03 -6.28 2.20
N VAL A 72 -3.04 -5.77 1.52
CA VAL A 72 -2.99 -4.51 0.78
C VAL A 72 -4.12 -3.62 1.23
N ALA A 73 -3.82 -2.37 1.53
CA ALA A 73 -4.82 -1.34 1.75
C ALA A 73 -4.67 -0.24 0.71
N VAL A 74 -5.77 0.35 0.27
CA VAL A 74 -5.78 1.32 -0.84
C VAL A 74 -6.57 2.56 -0.47
N LEU A 75 -5.99 3.72 -0.76
CA LEU A 75 -6.68 5.00 -0.79
C LEU A 75 -6.94 5.36 -2.24
N TYR A 76 -8.16 5.13 -2.73
CA TYR A 76 -8.55 5.58 -4.06
C TYR A 76 -8.71 7.10 -4.10
N THR A 77 -8.14 7.73 -5.11
CA THR A 77 -8.08 9.19 -5.26
C THR A 77 -8.53 9.63 -6.66
N PRO A 78 -9.79 9.36 -7.07
CA PRO A 78 -10.25 9.59 -8.44
C PRO A 78 -10.21 11.06 -8.89
N ARG A 79 -10.14 12.00 -7.95
CA ARG A 79 -10.10 13.45 -8.20
C ARG A 79 -8.72 14.07 -7.96
N LEU A 80 -7.71 13.25 -7.62
CA LEU A 80 -6.38 13.75 -7.30
C LEU A 80 -5.44 13.50 -8.48
N GLN A 81 -4.71 14.53 -8.87
CA GLN A 81 -3.63 14.41 -9.84
C GLN A 81 -2.48 13.56 -9.27
N GLN A 82 -1.58 13.12 -10.16
CA GLN A 82 -0.44 12.30 -9.76
C GLN A 82 0.43 12.97 -8.70
N SER A 83 0.71 14.27 -8.84
CA SER A 83 1.47 15.05 -7.86
C SER A 83 0.91 14.94 -6.45
N GLY A 84 -0.42 15.09 -6.30
CA GLY A 84 -1.07 14.93 -5.00
C GLY A 84 -0.96 13.51 -4.43
N ARG A 85 -0.99 12.47 -5.28
CA ARG A 85 -0.78 11.09 -4.81
C ARG A 85 0.67 10.85 -4.37
N VAL A 86 1.63 11.40 -5.12
CA VAL A 86 3.05 11.38 -4.75
C VAL A 86 3.27 12.09 -3.41
N GLU A 87 2.63 13.23 -3.17
CA GLU A 87 2.72 13.91 -1.85
C GLU A 87 2.22 13.02 -0.70
N ILE A 88 1.09 12.33 -0.91
CA ILE A 88 0.55 11.38 0.09
C ILE A 88 1.53 10.23 0.32
N GLU A 89 2.04 9.63 -0.76
CA GLU A 89 3.05 8.56 -0.69
C GLU A 89 4.27 9.02 0.12
N GLN A 90 4.85 10.17 -0.23
CA GLN A 90 6.05 10.70 0.41
C GLN A 90 5.83 11.03 1.88
N ARG A 91 4.66 11.56 2.25
CA ARG A 91 4.31 11.78 3.67
C ARG A 91 4.25 10.46 4.46
N ILE A 92 3.70 9.42 3.87
CA ILE A 92 3.65 8.09 4.49
C ILE A 92 5.07 7.51 4.59
N ARG A 93 5.88 7.61 3.53
CA ARG A 93 7.29 7.17 3.55
C ARG A 93 8.08 7.87 4.64
N ALA A 94 8.01 9.19 4.72
CA ALA A 94 8.72 9.99 5.71
C ALA A 94 8.31 9.64 7.16
N LYS A 95 7.03 9.31 7.38
CA LYS A 95 6.51 8.97 8.71
C LYS A 95 6.88 7.55 9.16
N TYR A 96 6.87 6.59 8.24
CA TYR A 96 6.94 5.17 8.59
C TYR A 96 8.22 4.46 8.15
N ASN A 97 9.02 5.07 7.28
CA ASN A 97 10.26 4.52 6.72
C ASN A 97 10.12 3.04 6.29
N PRO A 98 9.30 2.76 5.26
CA PRO A 98 8.95 1.39 4.87
C PRO A 98 10.18 0.57 4.44
N LEU A 99 10.13 -0.73 4.72
CA LEU A 99 11.25 -1.67 4.49
C LEU A 99 11.58 -1.88 3.00
N CYS A 100 10.63 -1.58 2.11
CA CYS A 100 10.80 -1.68 0.68
C CYS A 100 10.46 -0.35 0.01
N GLY A 101 11.03 -0.18 -1.19
CA GLY A 101 10.70 0.94 -2.06
C GLY A 101 11.61 2.16 -1.92
N ASP A 102 12.79 1.99 -1.34
CA ASP A 102 13.87 2.95 -1.49
C ASP A 102 14.21 3.14 -2.97
N ARG A 103 14.32 4.41 -3.38
CA ARG A 103 14.73 4.84 -4.71
C ARG A 103 15.62 6.06 -4.59
#